data_AF-A0AA47N3U6-F1
#
_entry.id   AF-A0AA47N3U6-F1
#
_cell.length_a   1.000
_cell.length_b   1.000
_cell.length_c   1.000
_cell.angle_alpha   90.00
_cell.angle_beta   90.00
_cell.angle_gamma   90.00
#
_symmetry.space_group_name_H-M   'P 1'
#
loop_
_entity.id
_entity.type
_entity.pdbx_description
1 polymer ?
#
loop_
_entity_poly.entity_id
_entity_poly.type
_entity_poly.pdbx_seq_one_letter_code
_entity_poly.pdbx_strand_id
1 'polypeptide(L)' 'MAKFNPPESFSFDKPTEWTDWKRRFERYRTATELNKKSGEVQVCSLVYAMGSEAENIFKSFTFIDPGHENNYK' A
#
# COMPACT_ATOMS: atom_id res chain seq x y z
N MET A 1 7.39 -20.92 10.81
CA MET A 1 7.25 -19.99 9.67
C MET A 1 8.12 -18.79 9.95
N ALA A 2 8.93 -18.34 8.98
CA ALA A 2 9.72 -17.13 9.15
C ALA A 2 8.78 -15.94 9.37
N LYS A 3 8.99 -15.16 10.43
CA LYS A 3 8.24 -13.91 10.66
C LYS A 3 8.79 -12.87 9.68
N PHE A 4 8.10 -12.68 8.57
CA PHE A 4 8.39 -11.56 7.67
C PHE A 4 7.74 -10.31 8.26
N ASN A 5 8.57 -9.34 8.62
CA ASN A 5 8.07 -8.05 9.07
C ASN A 5 7.78 -7.17 7.84
N PRO A 6 6.76 -6.29 7.91
CA PRO A 6 6.56 -5.28 6.91
C PRO A 6 7.81 -4.38 6.79
N PRO A 7 8.04 -3.75 5.62
CA PRO A 7 9.09 -2.75 5.47
C PRO A 7 8.87 -1.59 6.44
N GLU A 8 9.95 -0.86 6.75
CA GLU A 8 9.85 0.43 7.46
C GLU A 8 8.94 1.40 6.69
N SER A 9 8.35 2.37 7.38
CA SER A 9 7.49 3.38 6.76
C SER A 9 8.19 4.11 5.63
N PHE A 10 7.44 4.43 4.57
CA PHE A 10 7.97 5.19 3.46
C PHE A 10 8.19 6.65 3.85
N SER A 11 9.36 7.22 3.53
CA SER A 11 9.63 8.65 3.74
C SER A 11 9.17 9.43 2.51
N PHE A 12 8.09 10.20 2.66
CA PHE A 12 7.55 11.02 1.56
C PHE A 12 8.44 12.21 1.19
N ASP A 13 9.37 12.60 2.08
CA ASP A 13 10.43 13.58 1.81
C ASP A 13 11.44 13.11 0.74
N LYS A 14 11.50 11.80 0.47
CA LYS A 14 12.42 11.20 -0.50
C LYS A 14 11.69 10.37 -1.56
N PRO A 15 10.99 11.00 -2.51
CA PRO A 15 10.25 10.29 -3.56
C PRO A 15 11.11 9.34 -4.39
N THR A 16 12.41 9.61 -4.51
CA THR A 16 13.37 8.77 -5.25
C THR A 16 13.51 7.37 -4.66
N GLU A 17 13.27 7.20 -3.35
CA GLU A 17 13.35 5.90 -2.66
C GLU A 17 12.10 5.03 -2.89
N TRP A 18 11.05 5.58 -3.52
CA TRP A 18 9.78 4.88 -3.76
C TRP A 18 9.97 3.54 -4.49
N THR A 19 10.79 3.53 -5.55
CA THR A 19 11.00 2.33 -6.38
C THR A 19 11.57 1.18 -5.54
N ASP A 20 12.54 1.48 -4.68
CA ASP A 20 13.14 0.48 -3.79
C ASP A 20 12.19 0.06 -2.67
N TRP A 21 11.48 1.01 -2.06
CA TRP A 21 10.49 0.74 -1.02
C TRP A 21 9.37 -0.16 -1.54
N LYS A 22 8.80 0.17 -2.71
CA LYS A 22 7.75 -0.60 -3.38
C LYS A 22 8.21 -2.03 -3.64
N ARG A 23 9.43 -2.22 -4.14
CA ARG A 23 10.00 -3.56 -4.37
C ARG A 23 10.13 -4.38 -3.08
N ARG A 24 10.45 -3.73 -1.95
CA ARG A 24 10.47 -4.40 -0.63
C ARG A 24 9.07 -4.81 -0.20
N PHE A 25 8.08 -3.92 -0.36
CA PHE A 25 6.68 -4.24 -0.07
C PHE A 25 6.13 -5.37 -0.94
N GLU A 26 6.46 -5.42 -2.23
CA GLU A 26 6.04 -6.51 -3.12
C GLU A 26 6.60 -7.88 -2.71
N ARG A 27 7.85 -7.91 -2.23
CA ARG A 27 8.47 -9.12 -1.66
C ARG A 27 7.76 -9.54 -0.38
N TYR A 28 7.49 -8.60 0.53
CA TYR A 28 6.68 -8.85 1.71
C TYR A 28 5.30 -9.41 1.34
N ARG A 29 4.61 -8.76 0.39
CA ARG A 29 3.28 -9.14 -0.09
C ARG A 29 3.23 -10.58 -0.61
N THR A 30 4.27 -11.00 -1.33
CA THR A 30 4.39 -12.37 -1.84
C THR A 30 4.76 -13.36 -0.74
N ALA A 31 5.71 -13.01 0.13
CA ALA A 31 6.22 -13.88 1.19
C ALA A 31 5.18 -14.17 2.28
N THR A 32 4.27 -13.24 2.55
CA THR A 32 3.18 -13.40 3.53
C THR A 32 1.87 -13.84 2.90
N GLU A 33 1.87 -14.19 1.61
CA GLU A 33 0.68 -14.51 0.83
C GLU A 33 -0.41 -13.41 0.86
N LEU A 34 -0.01 -12.17 1.14
CA LEU A 34 -0.91 -11.02 1.14
C LEU A 34 -1.52 -10.80 -0.26
N ASN A 35 -0.77 -11.16 -1.32
CA ASN A 35 -1.28 -11.16 -2.69
C ASN A 35 -2.52 -12.05 -2.92
N LYS A 36 -2.77 -13.03 -2.04
CA LYS A 36 -3.95 -13.92 -2.11
C LYS A 36 -5.14 -13.40 -1.30
N LYS A 37 -4.99 -12.30 -0.56
CA LYS A 37 -6.08 -11.69 0.23
C LYS A 37 -6.97 -10.80 -0.63
N SER A 38 -8.10 -10.33 -0.10
CA SER A 38 -8.99 -9.40 -0.82
C SER A 38 -8.25 -8.11 -1.20
N GLY A 39 -8.70 -7.45 -2.27
CA GLY A 39 -8.12 -6.17 -2.70
C GLY A 39 -8.10 -5.14 -1.57
N GLU A 40 -9.18 -5.07 -0.79
CA GLU A 40 -9.29 -4.22 0.40
C GLU A 40 -8.17 -4.49 1.41
N VAL A 41 -7.94 -5.76 1.80
CA VAL A 41 -6.88 -6.11 2.75
C VAL A 41 -5.50 -5.76 2.20
N GLN A 42 -5.28 -5.91 0.89
CA GLN A 42 -4.02 -5.56 0.25
C GLN A 42 -3.78 -4.04 0.27
N VAL A 43 -4.82 -3.24 -0.01
CA VAL A 43 -4.77 -1.78 0.04
C VAL A 43 -4.56 -1.30 1.47
N CYS A 44 -5.34 -1.79 2.44
CA CYS A 44 -5.16 -1.44 3.85
C CYS A 44 -3.75 -1.78 4.35
N SER A 45 -3.22 -2.94 3.98
CA SER A 45 -1.86 -3.35 4.36
C SER A 45 -0.78 -2.46 3.73
N LEU A 46 -1.00 -2.00 2.50
CA LEU A 46 -0.10 -1.06 1.81
C LEU A 46 -0.09 0.30 2.52
N VAL A 47 -1.28 0.89 2.72
CA VAL A 47 -1.42 2.20 3.38
C VAL A 47 -0.86 2.15 4.80
N TYR A 48 -1.14 1.08 5.54
CA TYR A 48 -0.59 0.87 6.87
C TYR A 48 0.94 0.76 6.87
N ALA A 49 1.53 0.03 5.92
CA ALA A 49 2.98 -0.11 5.81
C ALA A 49 3.66 1.21 5.38
N MET A 50 3.00 2.06 4.61
CA MET A 50 3.54 3.35 4.19
C MET A 50 3.60 4.37 5.34
N GLY A 51 2.74 4.25 6.36
CA GLY A 51 2.75 5.10 7.56
C GLY A 51 1.69 6.20 7.54
N SER A 52 1.70 7.07 8.55
CA SER A 52 0.63 8.05 8.81
C SER A 52 0.39 9.05 7.68
N GLU A 53 1.44 9.43 6.94
CA GLU A 53 1.30 10.34 5.79
C GLU A 53 0.49 9.71 4.65
N ALA A 54 0.62 8.40 4.46
CA ALA A 54 -0.14 7.67 3.45
C ALA A 54 -1.64 7.66 3.76
N GLU A 55 -2.02 7.60 5.04
CA GLU A 55 -3.41 7.67 5.49
C GLU A 55 -4.05 9.02 5.12
N ASN A 56 -3.30 10.13 5.30
CA ASN A 56 -3.76 11.46 4.92
C ASN A 56 -3.93 11.59 3.40
N ILE A 57 -2.97 11.07 2.63
CA ILE A 57 -3.04 11.04 1.16
C ILE A 57 -4.22 10.19 0.70
N PHE A 58 -4.42 9.01 1.31
CA PHE A 58 -5.53 8.11 0.99
C PHE A 58 -6.89 8.77 1.27
N LYS A 59 -7.04 9.49 2.39
CA LYS A 59 -8.24 10.27 2.70
C LYS A 59 -8.48 11.44 1.74
N SER A 60 -7.41 12.03 1.22
CA SER A 60 -7.49 13.10 0.22
C SER A 60 -7.84 12.58 -1.18
N PHE A 61 -7.79 11.26 -1.37
CA PHE A 61 -8.06 10.64 -2.66
C PHE A 61 -9.57 10.67 -2.94
N THR A 62 -10.00 11.72 -3.63
CA THR A 62 -11.36 11.82 -4.18
C THR A 62 -11.36 11.33 -5.62
N PHE A 63 -12.32 10.47 -5.98
CA PHE A 63 -12.55 10.16 -7.38
C PHE A 63 -12.94 11.45 -8.12
N ILE A 64 -12.19 11.79 -9.17
CA ILE A 64 -12.38 13.03 -9.95
C ILE A 64 -13.74 13.02 -10.67
N ASP A 65 -14.26 11.84 -10.99
CA ASP A 65 -15.56 11.66 -11.63
C ASP A 65 -16.56 10.93 -10.72
N PRO A 66 -17.69 11.56 -10.34
CA PRO A 66 -18.79 10.88 -9.68
C PRO A 66 -19.41 9.89 -10.68
N GLY A 67 -19.16 8.59 -10.48
CA GLY A 67 -19.65 7.51 -11.36
C GLY A 67 -18.64 6.40 -11.66
N HIS A 68 -17.34 6.62 -11.41
CA HIS A 68 -16.30 5.58 -11.57
C HIS A 68 -16.15 4.63 -10.37
N GLU A 69 -17.01 4.78 -9.34
CA GLU A 69 -17.02 4.00 -8.10
C GLU A 69 -17.20 2.49 -8.33
N ASN A 70 -17.83 2.10 -9.44
CA ASN A 70 -18.14 0.71 -9.77
C ASN A 70 -17.14 0.05 -10.73
N ASN A 71 -16.12 0.77 -11.22
CA ASN A 71 -15.15 0.21 -12.17
C ASN A 71 -14.08 -0.69 -11.52
N TYR A 72 -14.12 -0.83 -10.19
CA TYR A 72 -13.21 -1.67 -9.40
C TYR A 72 -13.90 -2.85 -8.70
N LYS A 73 -15.15 -3.16 -9.05
CA LYS A 73 -15.87 -4.37 -8.56
C LYS A 73 -15.65 -5.55 -9.49
#